data_AF-A0A7V4LD88-F1
#
_entry.id   AF-A0A7V4LD88-F1
#
_cell.length_a   1.000
_cell.length_b   1.000
_cell.length_c   1.000
_cell.angle_alpha   90.00
_cell.angle_beta   90.00
_cell.angle_gamma   90.00
#
_symmetry.space_group_name_H-M   'P 1'
#
loop_
_entity.id
_entity.type
_entity.pdbx_description
1 polymer ?
#
loop_
_entity_poly.entity_id
_entity_poly.type
_entity_poly.pdbx_seq_one_letter_code
_entity_poly.pdbx_strand_id
1 'polypeptide(L)'
;MTEQITDSQVLTSLLAEENLDGYTVKPWTIKQLLQVMPILDKLAEELGKKEISFESLDRLVEEHGVLVLKDLLQAALPQLPDFLAISLKKEKAEMEELDLGQAMKIGIKVLALNVEHLKNAFNLVLGEAGTLTR
;
A
#
# COMPACT_ATOMS: atom_id res chain seq x y z
N MET A 1 11.92 28.89 -22.36
CA MET A 1 12.72 28.68 -21.14
C MET A 1 12.35 27.32 -20.61
N THR A 2 13.27 26.36 -20.66
CA THR A 2 13.05 25.01 -20.12
C THR A 2 13.25 25.09 -18.62
N GLU A 3 12.19 24.93 -17.83
CA GLU A 3 12.28 24.87 -16.38
C GLU A 3 13.16 23.68 -16.00
N GLN A 4 14.32 23.94 -15.40
CA GLN A 4 15.13 22.90 -14.77
C GLN A 4 14.37 22.43 -13.53
N ILE A 5 13.72 21.27 -13.65
CA ILE A 5 13.15 20.57 -12.49
C ILE A 5 14.34 20.16 -11.62
N THR A 6 14.41 20.71 -10.41
CA THR A 6 15.46 20.38 -9.43
C THR A 6 15.18 19.01 -8.82
N ASP A 7 16.22 18.29 -8.39
CA ASP A 7 16.06 16.98 -7.71
C ASP A 7 15.13 17.06 -6.50
N SER A 8 15.08 18.22 -5.82
CA SER A 8 14.14 18.51 -4.74
C SER A 8 12.67 18.61 -5.20
N GLN A 9 12.40 19.17 -6.38
CA GLN A 9 11.06 19.21 -6.96
C GLN A 9 10.62 17.81 -7.44
N VAL A 10 11.53 17.02 -7.99
CA VAL A 10 11.28 15.60 -8.30
C VAL A 10 10.96 14.82 -7.02
N LEU A 11 11.80 14.93 -5.98
CA LEU A 11 11.59 14.33 -4.66
C LEU A 11 10.22 14.69 -4.04
N THR A 12 9.82 15.96 -4.12
CA THR A 12 8.54 16.42 -3.58
C THR A 12 7.36 15.86 -4.38
N SER A 13 7.50 15.73 -5.70
CA SER A 13 6.46 15.12 -6.54
C SER A 13 6.34 13.60 -6.33
N LEU A 14 7.46 12.92 -6.08
CA LEU A 14 7.50 11.46 -5.85
C LEU A 14 7.02 11.07 -4.45
N LEU A 15 6.82 12.04 -3.55
CA LEU A 15 6.34 11.86 -2.18
C LEU A 15 5.05 12.67 -1.92
N ALA A 16 4.37 13.06 -3.00
CA ALA A 16 3.20 13.92 -2.93
C ALA A 16 2.04 13.24 -2.20
N GLU A 17 1.27 14.05 -1.47
CA GLU A 17 0.02 13.62 -0.85
C GLU A 17 -1.05 13.44 -1.92
N GLU A 18 -1.81 12.35 -1.86
CA GLU A 18 -2.94 12.10 -2.75
C GLU A 18 -4.27 12.17 -2.00
N ASN A 19 -5.28 12.76 -2.62
CA ASN A 19 -6.65 12.76 -2.10
C ASN A 19 -7.47 11.65 -2.76
N LEU A 20 -8.07 10.82 -1.93
CA LEU A 20 -8.72 9.58 -2.31
C LEU A 20 -10.06 9.45 -1.60
N ASP A 21 -11.15 9.72 -2.34
CA ASP A 21 -12.52 9.60 -1.84
C ASP A 21 -12.73 10.33 -0.48
N GLY A 22 -12.07 11.48 -0.29
CA GLY A 22 -12.13 12.28 0.95
C GLY A 22 -11.02 11.99 1.97
N TYR A 23 -10.18 10.97 1.74
CA TYR A 23 -9.02 10.66 2.57
C TYR A 23 -7.73 11.19 1.94
N THR A 24 -6.88 11.83 2.73
CA THR A 24 -5.54 12.22 2.29
C THR A 24 -4.56 11.09 2.60
N VAL A 25 -4.06 10.44 1.56
CA VAL A 25 -3.00 9.44 1.63
C VAL A 25 -1.65 10.16 1.57
N LYS A 26 -0.80 9.89 2.56
CA LYS A 26 0.57 10.42 2.63
C LYS A 26 1.56 9.25 2.61
N PRO A 27 2.81 9.48 2.17
CA PRO A 27 3.87 8.51 2.38
C PRO A 27 3.98 8.09 3.84
N TRP A 28 4.18 6.81 4.09
CA TRP A 28 4.33 6.27 5.43
C TRP A 28 5.58 6.85 6.09
N THR A 29 5.39 7.34 7.31
CA THR A 29 6.51 7.59 8.21
C THR A 29 7.16 6.27 8.64
N ILE A 30 8.41 6.31 9.11
CA ILE A 30 9.10 5.14 9.69
C ILE A 30 8.22 4.43 10.74
N LYS A 31 7.55 5.20 11.60
CA LYS A 31 6.65 4.65 12.62
C LYS A 31 5.48 3.87 12.00
N GLN A 32 4.83 4.43 10.99
CA GLN A 32 3.71 3.77 10.32
C GLN A 32 4.18 2.50 9.59
N LEU A 33 5.33 2.56 8.91
CA LEU A 33 5.90 1.38 8.26
C LEU A 33 6.17 0.25 9.26
N LEU A 34 6.79 0.54 10.40
CA LEU A 34 7.03 -0.45 11.47
C LEU A 34 5.74 -1.08 12.02
N GLN A 35 4.63 -0.32 12.02
CA GLN A 35 3.32 -0.81 12.48
C GLN A 35 2.56 -1.59 11.40
N VAL A 36 2.73 -1.23 10.14
CA VAL A 36 2.08 -1.88 8.99
C VAL A 36 2.78 -3.17 8.58
N MET A 37 4.11 -3.25 8.69
CA MET A 37 4.88 -4.42 8.26
C MET A 37 4.37 -5.76 8.84
N PRO A 38 4.10 -5.89 10.16
CA PRO A 38 3.56 -7.13 10.72
C PRO A 38 2.19 -7.51 10.16
N ILE A 39 1.39 -6.52 9.77
CA ILE A 39 0.07 -6.74 9.16
C ILE A 39 0.25 -7.31 7.75
N LEU A 40 1.20 -6.77 6.97
CA LEU A 40 1.52 -7.26 5.63
C LEU A 40 2.14 -8.65 5.67
N ASP A 41 3.02 -8.92 6.62
CA ASP A 41 3.64 -10.25 6.80
C ASP A 41 2.56 -11.31 7.09
N LYS A 42 1.64 -10.99 8.00
CA LYS A 42 0.51 -11.88 8.30
C LYS A 42 -0.40 -12.09 7.10
N LEU A 43 -0.69 -11.03 6.34
CA LEU A 43 -1.50 -11.13 5.13
C LEU A 43 -0.82 -12.03 4.08
N ALA A 44 0.49 -11.86 3.88
CA ALA A 44 1.28 -12.67 2.96
C ALA A 44 1.32 -14.14 3.40
N GLU A 45 1.46 -14.40 4.70
CA GLU A 45 1.42 -15.76 5.25
C GLU A 45 0.06 -16.43 5.02
N GLU A 46 -1.03 -15.72 5.30
CA GLU A 46 -2.39 -16.25 5.12
C GLU A 46 -2.74 -16.49 3.64
N LEU A 47 -2.31 -15.61 2.74
CA LEU A 47 -2.46 -15.80 1.29
C LEU A 47 -1.57 -16.96 0.78
N GLY A 48 -0.34 -17.07 1.29
CA GLY A 48 0.60 -18.14 0.96
C GLY A 48 0.09 -19.53 1.38
N LYS A 49 -0.54 -19.64 2.56
CA LYS A 49 -1.21 -20.87 3.02
C LYS A 49 -2.32 -21.34 2.07
N LYS A 50 -2.91 -20.42 1.32
CA LYS A 50 -4.02 -20.67 0.41
C LYS A 50 -3.57 -20.80 -1.05
N GLU A 51 -2.25 -20.78 -1.30
CA GLU A 51 -1.65 -20.78 -2.65
C GLU A 51 -2.16 -19.64 -3.55
N ILE A 52 -2.66 -18.55 -2.93
CA ILE A 52 -3.18 -17.39 -3.65
C ILE A 52 -2.02 -16.43 -3.90
N SER A 53 -1.57 -16.33 -5.15
CA SER A 53 -0.67 -15.27 -5.59
C SER A 53 -1.47 -14.10 -6.17
N PHE A 54 -0.95 -12.87 -6.04
CA PHE A 54 -1.54 -11.69 -6.69
C PHE A 54 -1.56 -11.79 -8.21
N GLU A 55 -0.63 -12.54 -8.81
CA GLU A 55 -0.54 -12.74 -10.26
C GLU A 55 -1.58 -13.74 -10.79
N SER A 56 -2.12 -14.61 -9.93
CA SER A 56 -3.09 -15.63 -10.31
C SER A 56 -4.52 -15.29 -9.91
N LEU A 57 -4.74 -14.14 -9.27
CA LEU A 57 -6.00 -13.80 -8.62
C LEU A 57 -7.17 -13.71 -9.60
N ASP A 58 -7.00 -13.07 -10.75
CA ASP A 58 -8.04 -12.96 -11.78
C ASP A 58 -8.47 -14.34 -12.30
N ARG A 59 -7.51 -15.19 -12.64
CA ARG A 59 -7.75 -16.57 -13.10
C ARG A 59 -8.39 -17.44 -12.02
N LEU A 60 -7.93 -17.34 -10.77
CA LEU A 60 -8.48 -18.10 -9.65
C LEU A 60 -9.93 -17.68 -9.34
N VAL A 61 -10.27 -16.41 -9.51
CA VAL A 61 -11.66 -15.93 -9.37
C VAL A 61 -12.53 -16.44 -10.51
N GLU A 62 -12.02 -16.52 -11.74
CA GLU A 62 -12.75 -17.11 -12.86
C GLU A 62 -12.96 -18.62 -12.69
N GLU A 63 -11.96 -19.36 -12.21
CA GLU A 63 -11.98 -20.82 -12.07
C GLU A 63 -12.73 -21.31 -10.82
N HIS A 64 -12.66 -20.56 -9.72
CA HIS A 64 -13.16 -20.99 -8.40
C HIS A 64 -14.14 -20.01 -7.75
N GLY A 65 -14.41 -18.86 -8.38
CA GLY A 65 -15.48 -17.94 -8.02
C GLY A 65 -15.45 -17.49 -6.55
N VAL A 66 -16.58 -17.68 -5.88
CA VAL A 66 -16.84 -17.21 -4.51
C VAL A 66 -15.90 -17.83 -3.46
N LEU A 67 -15.35 -19.02 -3.71
CA LEU A 67 -14.45 -19.69 -2.75
C LEU A 67 -13.13 -18.93 -2.58
N VAL A 68 -12.50 -18.53 -3.69
CA VAL A 68 -11.26 -17.74 -3.66
C VAL A 68 -11.53 -16.35 -3.08
N LEU A 69 -12.66 -15.75 -3.42
CA LEU A 69 -13.07 -14.47 -2.84
C LEU A 69 -13.25 -14.58 -1.32
N LYS A 70 -13.93 -15.63 -0.83
CA LYS A 70 -14.09 -15.90 0.60
C LYS A 70 -12.75 -16.04 1.29
N ASP A 71 -11.84 -16.80 0.70
CA ASP A 71 -10.52 -17.08 1.24
C ASP A 71 -9.64 -15.82 1.33
N LEU A 72 -9.68 -14.98 0.30
CA LEU A 72 -9.04 -13.67 0.28
C LEU A 72 -9.63 -12.72 1.33
N LEU A 73 -10.97 -12.66 1.41
CA LEU A 73 -11.66 -11.83 2.39
C LEU A 73 -11.37 -12.29 3.82
N GLN A 74 -11.33 -13.60 4.08
CA GLN A 74 -10.98 -14.14 5.40
C GLN A 74 -9.56 -13.76 5.84
N ALA A 75 -8.62 -13.69 4.91
CA ALA A 75 -7.26 -13.25 5.19
C ALA A 75 -7.16 -11.73 5.38
N ALA A 76 -7.78 -10.95 4.48
CA ALA A 76 -7.62 -9.50 4.41
C ALA A 76 -8.52 -8.73 5.41
N LEU A 77 -9.78 -9.12 5.56
CA LEU A 77 -10.76 -8.37 6.37
C LEU A 77 -10.33 -8.12 7.82
N PRO A 78 -9.79 -9.11 8.56
CA PRO A 78 -9.43 -8.89 9.96
C PRO A 78 -8.27 -7.90 10.13
N GLN A 79 -7.51 -7.66 9.06
CA GLN A 79 -6.33 -6.80 9.05
C GLN A 79 -6.62 -5.40 8.50
N LEU A 80 -7.66 -5.29 7.67
CA LEU A 80 -7.95 -4.10 6.88
C LEU A 80 -8.21 -2.84 7.74
N PRO A 81 -9.00 -2.87 8.83
CA PRO A 81 -9.24 -1.67 9.63
C PRO A 81 -7.98 -1.14 10.31
N ASP A 82 -7.16 -2.03 10.88
CA ASP A 82 -5.90 -1.64 11.52
C ASP A 82 -4.92 -1.04 10.51
N PHE A 83 -4.80 -1.68 9.35
CA PHE A 83 -3.98 -1.19 8.24
C PHE A 83 -4.38 0.22 7.81
N LEU A 84 -5.68 0.45 7.60
CA LEU A 84 -6.21 1.75 7.20
C LEU A 84 -6.04 2.81 8.29
N ALA A 85 -6.31 2.46 9.56
CA ALA A 85 -6.20 3.37 10.69
C ALA A 85 -4.77 3.88 10.86
N ILE A 86 -3.78 2.98 10.79
CA ILE A 86 -2.36 3.33 10.85
C ILE A 86 -1.97 4.17 9.65
N SER A 87 -2.36 3.75 8.45
CA SER A 87 -1.93 4.40 7.20
C SER A 87 -2.51 5.81 7.03
N LEU A 88 -3.77 6.00 7.38
CA LEU A 88 -4.50 7.26 7.23
C LEU A 88 -4.43 8.14 8.49
N LYS A 89 -3.80 7.65 9.57
CA LYS A 89 -3.76 8.31 10.89
C LYS A 89 -5.16 8.62 11.42
N LYS A 90 -6.03 7.63 11.35
CA LYS A 90 -7.42 7.69 11.80
C LYS A 90 -7.65 6.71 12.95
N GLU A 91 -8.77 6.90 13.65
CA GLU A 91 -9.22 5.94 14.65
C GLU A 91 -9.67 4.64 13.98
N LYS A 92 -9.34 3.49 14.58
CA LYS A 92 -9.73 2.18 14.06
C LYS A 92 -11.24 2.07 13.88
N ALA A 93 -12.01 2.56 14.85
CA ALA A 93 -13.47 2.55 14.81
C ALA A 93 -14.03 3.28 13.57
N GLU A 94 -13.38 4.35 13.10
CA GLU A 94 -13.79 5.05 11.87
C GLU A 94 -13.60 4.16 10.64
N MET A 95 -12.58 3.29 10.63
CA MET A 95 -12.27 2.41 9.51
C MET A 95 -13.12 1.14 9.50
N GLU A 96 -13.61 0.69 10.67
CA GLU A 96 -14.51 -0.45 10.80
C GLU A 96 -15.92 -0.16 10.25
N GLU A 97 -16.32 1.11 10.22
CA GLU A 97 -17.63 1.56 9.70
C GLU A 97 -17.63 1.79 8.18
N LEU A 98 -16.48 1.64 7.50
CA LEU A 98 -16.41 1.77 6.05
C LEU A 98 -17.15 0.63 5.35
N ASP A 99 -17.84 0.94 4.26
CA ASP A 99 -18.34 -0.12 3.40
C ASP A 99 -17.17 -0.94 2.83
N LEU A 100 -17.38 -2.24 2.66
CA LEU A 100 -16.33 -3.17 2.26
C LEU A 100 -15.66 -2.76 0.93
N GLY A 101 -16.45 -2.28 -0.04
CA GLY A 101 -15.95 -1.87 -1.34
C GLY A 101 -15.01 -0.67 -1.21
N GLN A 102 -15.42 0.34 -0.44
CA GLN A 102 -14.62 1.52 -0.15
C GLN A 102 -13.36 1.17 0.65
N ALA A 103 -13.47 0.35 1.70
CA ALA A 103 -12.32 -0.06 2.52
C ALA A 103 -11.25 -0.78 1.68
N MET A 104 -11.66 -1.72 0.83
CA MET A 104 -10.75 -2.45 -0.06
C MET A 104 -10.11 -1.52 -1.11
N LYS A 105 -10.92 -0.64 -1.73
CA LYS A 105 -10.43 0.33 -2.72
C LYS A 105 -9.37 1.26 -2.11
N ILE A 106 -9.64 1.81 -0.93
CA ILE A 106 -8.70 2.68 -0.22
C ILE A 106 -7.47 1.88 0.19
N GLY A 107 -7.65 0.68 0.76
CA GLY A 107 -6.56 -0.16 1.24
C GLY A 107 -5.55 -0.52 0.15
N ILE A 108 -6.04 -0.96 -1.01
CA ILE A 108 -5.21 -1.29 -2.18
C ILE A 108 -4.45 -0.05 -2.66
N LYS A 109 -5.13 1.10 -2.77
CA LYS A 109 -4.49 2.33 -3.25
C LYS A 109 -3.44 2.86 -2.28
N VAL A 110 -3.72 2.85 -0.98
CA VAL A 110 -2.75 3.20 0.08
C VAL A 110 -1.51 2.33 -0.03
N LEU A 111 -1.68 1.01 -0.19
CA LEU A 111 -0.56 0.08 -0.34
C LEU A 111 0.24 0.39 -1.61
N ALA A 112 -0.42 0.54 -2.76
CA ALA A 112 0.22 0.80 -4.04
C ALA A 112 1.07 2.08 -4.02
N LEU A 113 0.48 3.19 -3.54
CA LEU A 113 1.18 4.49 -3.43
C LEU A 113 2.39 4.39 -2.52
N ASN A 114 2.26 3.76 -1.36
CA ASN A 114 3.37 3.63 -0.42
C ASN A 114 4.48 2.71 -0.93
N VAL A 115 4.15 1.64 -1.66
CA VAL A 115 5.15 0.80 -2.34
C VAL A 115 5.88 1.61 -3.41
N GLU A 116 5.17 2.43 -4.18
CA GLU A 116 5.78 3.32 -5.17
C GLU A 116 6.72 4.34 -4.53
N HIS A 117 6.29 5.02 -3.46
CA HIS A 117 7.13 5.94 -2.69
C HIS A 117 8.41 5.26 -2.17
N LEU A 118 8.30 4.03 -1.64
CA LEU A 118 9.46 3.26 -1.19
C LEU A 118 10.42 2.93 -2.34
N LYS A 119 9.89 2.44 -3.48
CA LYS A 119 10.71 2.16 -4.68
C LYS A 119 11.44 3.41 -5.16
N ASN A 120 10.76 4.55 -5.19
CA ASN A 120 11.33 5.83 -5.59
C ASN A 120 12.42 6.28 -4.62
N ALA A 121 12.19 6.18 -3.31
CA ALA A 121 13.19 6.49 -2.29
C ALA A 121 14.45 5.62 -2.42
N PHE A 122 14.29 4.30 -2.63
CA PHE A 122 15.45 3.41 -2.84
C PHE A 122 16.24 3.75 -4.10
N ASN A 123 15.56 4.00 -5.22
CA ASN A 123 16.21 4.36 -6.48
C ASN A 123 17.04 5.66 -6.34
N LEU A 124 16.55 6.63 -5.57
CA LEU A 124 17.28 7.86 -5.29
C LEU A 124 18.53 7.61 -4.46
N VAL A 125 18.41 6.87 -3.35
CA VAL A 125 19.58 6.51 -2.51
C VAL A 125 20.62 5.73 -3.30
N LEU A 126 20.21 4.79 -4.15
CA LEU A 126 21.12 4.02 -5.00
C LEU A 126 21.75 4.87 -6.12
N GLY A 127 20.99 5.80 -6.70
CA GLY A 127 21.48 6.76 -7.69
C GLY A 127 22.55 7.68 -7.09
N GLU A 128 22.32 8.21 -5.89
CA GLU A 128 23.27 9.05 -5.16
C GLU A 128 24.53 8.29 -4.72
N ALA A 129 24.38 7.04 -4.26
CA ALA A 129 25.51 6.17 -3.91
C ALA A 129 26.40 5.83 -5.13
N GLY A 130 25.79 5.68 -6.31
CA GLY A 130 26.50 5.47 -7.58
C GLY A 130 27.29 6.70 -8.05
N THR A 131 26.87 7.91 -7.66
CA THR A 131 27.61 9.16 -7.95
C THR A 131 28.73 9.46 -6.96
N LEU A 132 28.67 8.98 -5.71
CA LEU A 132 29.71 9.18 -4.69
C LEU A 132 30.94 8.27 -4.86
N THR A 133 30.89 7.28 -5.76
CA THR A 133 31.95 6.30 -6.02
C THR A 133 32.68 6.49 -7.36
N ARG A 134 32.46 7.62 -8.04
CA ARG A 134 33.20 8.06 -9.25
C ARG A 134 33.97 9.33 -8.97
#